data_AF-A0A5J9T155-F1
#
_entry.id   AF-A0A5J9T155-F1
#
_cell.length_a   1.000
_cell.length_b   1.000
_cell.length_c   1.000
_cell.angle_alpha   90.00
_cell.angle_beta   90.00
_cell.angle_gamma   90.00
#
_symmetry.space_group_name_H-M   'P 1'
#
loop_
_entity.id
_entity.type
_entity.pdbx_description
1 polymer ?
#
loop_
_entity_poly.entity_id
_entity_poly.type
_entity_poly.pdbx_seq_one_letter_code
_entity_poly.pdbx_strand_id
1 'polypeptide(L)'
;MLSSGFSEFKLDFAGTKKLGIGDVVYSDDIWAGEHIWKVRCYPHGDKEAVNGDYLSIFLELVGKSTNVKAIFDVFLMCKDGTPSSAHAKRCVKVYPPEGFQAWGFGQFVKRTDLESDCIVDGHITFMCGVVVLSDNPIAVPSSDIGDNLDCILDSGDGSDFVPKVIEIMA
;
A
#
# COMPACT_ATOMS: atom_id res chain seq x y z
N MET A 1 0.37 4.28 15.87
CA MET A 1 -0.94 4.56 15.27
C MET A 1 -0.75 4.43 13.77
N LEU A 2 -1.37 3.42 13.11
CA LEU A 2 -1.23 3.27 11.67
C LEU A 2 -1.90 4.46 10.98
N SER A 3 -1.14 5.20 10.18
CA SER A 3 -1.67 6.29 9.36
C SER A 3 -1.64 5.85 7.91
N SER A 4 -2.78 5.97 7.23
CA SER A 4 -2.93 5.53 5.86
C SER A 4 -3.47 6.65 4.96
N GLY A 5 -3.15 6.53 3.68
CA GLY A 5 -3.65 7.38 2.61
C GLY A 5 -3.94 6.51 1.39
N PHE A 6 -5.00 6.84 0.67
CA PHE A 6 -5.39 6.16 -0.56
C PHE A 6 -5.62 7.20 -1.65
N SER A 7 -5.24 6.88 -2.87
CA SER A 7 -5.50 7.74 -4.01
C SER A 7 -5.75 6.92 -5.26
N GLU A 8 -6.65 7.42 -6.09
CA GLU A 8 -6.88 6.92 -7.43
C GLU A 8 -5.82 7.52 -8.36
N PHE A 9 -5.11 6.67 -9.08
CA PHE A 9 -4.15 7.07 -10.10
C PHE A 9 -4.65 6.66 -11.48
N LYS A 10 -5.12 7.64 -12.25
CA LYS A 10 -5.62 7.45 -13.62
C LYS A 10 -4.51 7.72 -14.65
N LEU A 11 -4.17 6.71 -15.44
CA LEU A 11 -3.17 6.79 -16.51
C LEU A 11 -3.86 6.85 -17.88
N ASP A 12 -3.52 7.84 -18.71
CA ASP A 12 -3.87 7.88 -20.14
C ASP A 12 -3.04 6.83 -20.91
N PHE A 13 -3.47 5.57 -20.81
CA PHE A 13 -2.77 4.44 -21.40
C PHE A 13 -2.66 4.56 -22.92
N ALA A 14 -3.74 4.97 -23.60
CA ALA A 14 -3.76 5.14 -25.05
C ALA A 14 -2.80 6.25 -25.53
N GLY A 15 -2.67 7.34 -24.77
CA GLY A 15 -1.76 8.44 -25.04
C GLY A 15 -0.29 8.14 -24.74
N THR A 16 0.01 7.05 -24.02
CA THR A 16 1.39 6.68 -23.68
C THR A 16 2.21 6.13 -24.85
N LYS A 17 1.64 5.87 -26.03
CA LYS A 17 2.34 5.28 -27.20
C LYS A 17 3.62 6.03 -27.63
N LYS A 18 3.74 7.31 -27.28
CA LYS A 18 4.93 8.15 -27.54
C LYS A 18 6.03 8.02 -26.48
N LEU A 19 5.73 7.40 -25.35
CA LEU A 19 6.65 7.17 -24.25
C LEU A 19 7.49 5.92 -24.53
N GLY A 20 8.78 6.02 -24.27
CA GLY A 20 9.71 4.90 -24.32
C GLY A 20 9.76 4.11 -23.01
N ILE A 21 10.61 3.10 -23.00
CA ILE A 21 10.99 2.38 -21.78
C ILE A 21 11.73 3.36 -20.86
N GLY A 22 11.43 3.33 -19.56
CA GLY A 22 12.02 4.23 -18.57
C GLY A 22 11.35 5.61 -18.46
N ASP A 23 10.46 5.98 -19.38
CA ASP A 23 9.64 7.18 -19.24
C ASP A 23 8.62 7.00 -18.10
N VAL A 24 8.50 8.04 -17.26
CA VAL A 24 7.72 7.98 -16.02
C VAL A 24 6.53 8.93 -16.05
N VAL A 25 5.40 8.45 -15.54
CA VAL A 25 4.20 9.24 -15.23
C VAL A 25 3.98 9.19 -13.72
N TYR A 26 3.78 10.35 -13.08
CA TYR A 26 3.57 10.45 -11.64
C TYR A 26 2.09 10.59 -11.30
N SER A 27 1.69 10.06 -10.15
CA SER A 27 0.41 10.40 -9.53
C SER A 27 0.45 11.79 -8.87
N ASP A 28 -0.73 12.22 -8.42
CA ASP A 28 -0.85 13.25 -7.39
C ASP A 28 -0.26 12.77 -6.05
N ASP A 29 -0.10 13.73 -5.14
CA ASP A 29 0.41 13.50 -3.78
C ASP A 29 -0.56 12.64 -2.95
N ILE A 30 -0.02 11.63 -2.28
CA ILE A 30 -0.72 10.83 -1.28
C ILE A 30 -0.17 11.21 0.10
N TRP A 31 -1.03 11.69 0.98
CA TRP A 31 -0.67 12.00 2.36
C TRP A 31 -0.89 10.79 3.27
N ALA A 32 0.17 10.32 3.93
CA ALA A 32 0.09 9.25 4.91
C ALA A 32 1.25 9.34 5.90
N GLY A 33 0.96 9.20 7.21
CA GLY A 33 1.97 9.19 8.28
C GLY A 33 2.83 10.45 8.34
N GLU A 34 2.23 11.63 8.17
CA GLU A 34 2.93 12.92 8.14
C GLU A 34 3.95 13.05 6.99
N HIS A 35 3.82 12.20 5.98
CA HIS A 35 4.67 12.19 4.81
C HIS A 35 3.84 12.31 3.53
N ILE A 36 4.49 12.85 2.50
CA ILE A 36 3.97 12.91 1.14
C ILE A 36 4.59 11.77 0.36
N TRP A 37 3.75 11.06 -0.39
CA TRP A 37 4.12 9.94 -1.23
C TRP A 37 3.67 10.19 -2.67
N LYS A 38 4.41 9.65 -3.63
CA LYS A 38 4.02 9.64 -5.04
C LYS A 38 4.16 8.26 -5.64
N VAL A 39 3.26 7.94 -6.54
CA VAL A 39 3.36 6.74 -7.37
C VAL A 39 4.12 7.10 -8.64
N ARG A 40 5.13 6.30 -8.98
CA ARG A 40 5.87 6.33 -10.24
C ARG A 40 5.38 5.19 -11.11
N CYS A 41 4.78 5.51 -12.24
CA CYS A 41 4.34 4.53 -13.22
C CYS A 41 5.22 4.62 -14.45
N TYR A 42 5.70 3.47 -14.92
CA TYR A 42 6.43 3.32 -16.15
C TYR A 42 5.56 2.52 -17.14
N PRO A 43 4.82 3.19 -18.03
CA PRO A 43 3.82 2.53 -18.87
C PRO A 43 4.42 1.44 -19.77
N HIS A 44 5.66 1.62 -20.19
CA HIS A 44 6.43 0.68 -21.02
C HIS A 44 7.62 0.08 -20.24
N GLY A 45 7.50 -0.07 -18.92
CA GLY A 45 8.54 -0.70 -18.10
C GLY A 45 9.63 0.24 -17.61
N ASP A 46 10.22 -0.07 -16.46
CA ASP A 46 11.28 0.73 -15.82
C ASP A 46 12.67 0.51 -16.44
N LYS A 47 12.88 -0.65 -17.07
CA LYS A 47 14.17 -1.09 -17.60
C LYS A 47 14.02 -1.82 -18.94
N GLU A 48 15.00 -1.64 -19.81
CA GLU A 48 15.11 -2.33 -21.12
C GLU A 48 15.09 -3.86 -21.00
N ALA A 49 15.58 -4.40 -19.88
CA ALA A 49 15.69 -5.84 -19.65
C ALA A 49 14.34 -6.60 -19.70
N VAL A 50 13.22 -5.89 -19.57
CA VAL A 50 11.86 -6.49 -19.66
C VAL A 50 11.14 -6.16 -20.97
N ASN A 51 11.86 -5.64 -21.98
CA ASN A 51 11.40 -5.40 -23.35
C ASN A 51 10.14 -4.50 -23.45
N GLY A 52 9.83 -3.75 -22.40
CA GLY A 52 8.64 -2.91 -22.29
C GLY A 52 7.30 -3.65 -22.32
N ASP A 53 7.30 -4.97 -22.11
CA ASP A 53 6.08 -5.79 -22.14
C ASP A 53 5.18 -5.58 -20.92
N TYR A 54 5.75 -5.04 -19.84
CA TYR A 54 5.07 -4.83 -18.57
C TYR A 54 4.97 -3.33 -18.26
N LEU A 55 3.86 -2.97 -17.63
CA LEU A 55 3.76 -1.72 -16.90
C LEU A 55 4.40 -1.94 -15.52
N SER A 56 5.26 -1.01 -15.11
CA SER A 56 5.90 -1.03 -13.79
C SER A 56 5.31 0.07 -12.90
N ILE A 57 5.21 -0.20 -11.60
CA ILE A 57 4.67 0.76 -10.64
C ILE A 57 5.45 0.74 -9.33
N PHE A 58 5.82 1.92 -8.82
CA PHE A 58 6.63 2.07 -7.63
C PHE A 58 6.10 3.19 -6.74
N LEU A 59 6.38 3.10 -5.44
CA LEU A 59 6.11 4.15 -4.47
C LEU A 59 7.40 4.90 -4.14
N GLU A 60 7.31 6.22 -4.13
CA GLU A 60 8.36 7.15 -3.74
C GLU A 60 7.94 7.95 -2.50
N LEU A 61 8.86 8.07 -1.53
CA LEU A 61 8.73 8.99 -0.42
C LEU A 61 9.26 10.36 -0.86
N VAL A 62 8.41 11.38 -0.82
CA VAL A 62 8.78 12.74 -1.24
C VAL A 62 9.49 13.46 -0.09
N GLY A 63 10.57 14.18 -0.43
CA GLY A 63 11.31 15.01 0.51
C GLY A 63 12.59 14.35 1.03
N LYS A 64 12.98 14.70 2.26
CA LYS A 64 14.27 14.29 2.87
C LYS A 64 14.13 13.32 4.04
N SER A 65 12.91 12.93 4.38
CA SER A 65 12.67 11.94 5.44
C SER A 65 13.30 10.60 5.09
N THR A 66 13.78 9.88 6.10
CA THR A 66 14.42 8.58 5.95
C THR A 66 13.91 7.59 6.99
N ASN A 67 14.18 6.31 6.78
CA ASN A 67 13.80 5.22 7.67
C ASN A 67 12.28 5.12 7.92
N VAL A 68 11.47 5.49 6.92
CA VAL A 68 10.00 5.42 7.02
C VAL A 68 9.53 4.05 6.54
N LYS A 69 9.06 3.21 7.45
CA LYS A 69 8.52 1.89 7.10
C LYS A 69 7.08 2.01 6.62
N ALA A 70 6.81 1.60 5.39
CA ALA A 70 5.48 1.69 4.80
C ALA A 70 5.08 0.43 4.03
N ILE A 71 3.78 0.15 4.04
CA ILE A 71 3.12 -0.80 3.15
C ILE A 71 2.63 -0.03 1.92
N PHE A 72 2.89 -0.57 0.74
CA PHE A 72 2.35 -0.09 -0.52
C PHE A 72 1.42 -1.16 -1.12
N ASP A 73 0.16 -0.78 -1.28
CA ASP A 73 -0.88 -1.55 -1.95
C ASP A 73 -1.23 -0.91 -3.29
N VAL A 74 -1.37 -1.75 -4.32
CA VAL A 74 -1.83 -1.32 -5.64
C VAL A 74 -2.80 -2.34 -6.22
N PHE A 75 -3.90 -1.84 -6.75
CA PHE A 75 -4.95 -2.61 -7.42
C PHE A 75 -5.25 -1.97 -8.78
N LEU A 76 -5.32 -2.76 -9.84
CA LEU A 76 -5.94 -2.32 -11.09
C LEU A 76 -7.46 -2.27 -10.90
N MET A 77 -8.12 -1.23 -11.39
CA MET A 77 -9.58 -1.07 -11.29
C MET A 77 -10.26 -1.49 -12.59
N CYS A 78 -11.34 -2.26 -12.46
CA CYS A 78 -12.24 -2.63 -13.55
C CYS A 78 -13.22 -1.47 -13.86
N LYS A 79 -13.85 -1.53 -15.03
CA LYS A 79 -14.89 -0.58 -15.50
C LYS A 79 -16.03 -0.37 -14.52
N ASP A 80 -16.40 -1.39 -13.77
CA ASP A 80 -17.48 -1.37 -12.79
C ASP A 80 -17.08 -0.70 -11.46
N GLY A 81 -15.83 -0.22 -11.36
CA GLY A 81 -15.28 0.41 -10.17
C GLY A 81 -14.76 -0.58 -9.13
N THR A 82 -14.74 -1.88 -9.44
CA THR A 82 -14.21 -2.91 -8.52
C THR A 82 -12.70 -3.14 -8.74
N PRO A 83 -11.94 -3.48 -7.69
CA PRO A 83 -10.55 -3.86 -7.84
C PRO A 83 -10.42 -5.24 -8.49
N SER A 84 -9.57 -5.36 -9.50
CA SER A 84 -9.20 -6.63 -10.14
C SER A 84 -8.36 -7.49 -9.18
N SER A 85 -8.91 -8.63 -8.76
CA SER A 85 -8.21 -9.59 -7.89
C SER A 85 -6.95 -10.19 -8.52
N ALA A 86 -6.91 -10.34 -9.85
CA ALA A 86 -5.75 -10.84 -10.58
C ALA A 86 -4.56 -9.85 -10.61
N HIS A 87 -4.84 -8.58 -10.35
CA HIS A 87 -3.90 -7.46 -10.55
C HIS A 87 -3.81 -6.62 -9.28
N ALA A 88 -3.65 -7.31 -8.14
CA ALA A 88 -3.44 -6.73 -6.83
C ALA A 88 -2.06 -7.12 -6.32
N LYS A 89 -1.23 -6.15 -5.91
CA LYS A 89 0.06 -6.42 -5.26
C LYS A 89 0.26 -5.56 -4.03
N ARG A 90 0.91 -6.16 -3.03
CA ARG A 90 1.29 -5.54 -1.76
C ARG A 90 2.78 -5.74 -1.54
N CYS A 91 3.47 -4.71 -1.07
CA CYS A 91 4.83 -4.84 -0.56
C CYS A 91 5.06 -3.97 0.67
N VAL A 92 6.09 -4.30 1.44
CA VAL A 92 6.52 -3.51 2.61
C VAL A 92 7.97 -3.14 2.42
N LYS A 93 8.31 -1.86 2.66
CA LYS A 93 9.68 -1.37 2.52
C LYS A 93 9.94 -0.22 3.49
N VAL A 94 11.21 -0.05 3.83
CA VAL A 94 11.72 1.15 4.50
C VAL A 94 12.17 2.14 3.43
N TYR A 95 11.68 3.37 3.51
CA TYR A 95 11.90 4.42 2.52
C TYR A 95 12.82 5.55 3.03
N PRO A 96 13.63 6.13 2.13
CA PRO A 96 13.94 5.61 0.80
C PRO A 96 14.75 4.30 0.91
N PRO A 97 14.57 3.34 -0.01
CA PRO A 97 15.38 2.13 -0.07
C PRO A 97 16.85 2.47 -0.39
N GLU A 98 17.79 1.71 0.15
CA GLU A 98 19.22 1.92 -0.10
C GLU A 98 19.53 1.87 -1.61
N GLY A 99 20.15 2.94 -2.13
CA GLY A 99 20.55 3.05 -3.54
C GLY A 99 19.43 3.34 -4.54
N PHE A 100 18.17 3.49 -4.10
CA PHE A 100 17.03 3.75 -4.99
C PHE A 100 16.11 4.84 -4.45
N GLN A 101 15.39 5.53 -5.34
CA GLN A 101 14.42 6.56 -4.95
C GLN A 101 13.04 5.99 -4.61
N ALA A 102 12.72 4.80 -5.12
CA ALA A 102 11.40 4.21 -5.04
C ALA A 102 11.49 2.68 -4.92
N TRP A 103 10.42 2.04 -4.46
CA TRP A 103 10.30 0.59 -4.38
C TRP A 103 8.90 0.13 -4.83
N GLY A 104 8.82 -1.05 -5.44
CA GLY A 104 7.58 -1.56 -6.01
C GLY A 104 7.81 -2.69 -6.99
N PHE A 105 7.06 -2.69 -8.09
CA PHE A 105 6.91 -3.83 -8.99
C PHE A 105 7.36 -3.46 -10.41
N GLY A 106 8.54 -3.94 -10.80
CA GLY A 106 9.06 -3.82 -12.17
C GLY A 106 8.19 -4.55 -13.22
N GLN A 107 7.45 -5.57 -12.80
CA GLN A 107 6.50 -6.30 -13.64
C GLN A 107 5.15 -6.34 -12.90
N PHE A 108 4.42 -5.22 -12.88
CA PHE A 108 3.14 -5.16 -12.19
C PHE A 108 2.06 -5.93 -12.97
N VAL A 109 1.79 -5.49 -14.19
CA VAL A 109 0.82 -6.09 -15.11
C VAL A 109 1.43 -6.15 -16.51
N LYS A 110 1.24 -7.27 -17.22
CA LYS A 110 1.59 -7.33 -18.64
C LYS A 110 0.63 -6.43 -19.39
N ARG A 111 1.16 -5.66 -20.34
CA ARG A 111 0.32 -4.76 -21.14
C ARG A 111 -0.68 -5.52 -22.01
N THR A 112 -0.34 -6.74 -22.43
CA THR A 112 -1.24 -7.65 -23.17
C THR A 112 -2.38 -8.20 -22.33
N ASP A 113 -2.20 -8.24 -21.00
CA ASP A 113 -3.18 -8.77 -20.06
C ASP A 113 -4.11 -7.66 -19.56
N LEU A 114 -3.90 -6.40 -19.99
CA LEU A 114 -4.86 -5.33 -19.77
C LEU A 114 -6.11 -5.61 -20.61
N GLU A 115 -7.14 -6.08 -19.92
CA GLU A 115 -8.43 -6.39 -20.53
C GLU A 115 -9.12 -5.13 -21.01
N SER A 116 -9.94 -5.25 -22.06
CA SER A 116 -10.82 -4.16 -22.48
C SER A 116 -11.69 -3.66 -21.33
N ASP A 117 -11.97 -4.51 -20.33
CA ASP A 117 -12.79 -4.21 -19.15
C ASP A 117 -12.07 -3.45 -18.04
N CYS A 118 -10.76 -3.27 -18.14
CA CYS A 118 -10.01 -2.35 -17.27
C CYS A 118 -9.70 -1.01 -17.97
N ILE A 119 -9.90 -0.94 -19.29
CA ILE A 119 -9.65 0.27 -20.09
C ILE A 119 -10.96 1.04 -20.28
N VAL A 120 -11.01 2.28 -19.81
CA VAL A 120 -12.16 3.19 -19.93
C VAL A 120 -11.73 4.46 -20.63
N ASP A 121 -12.29 4.74 -21.81
CA ASP A 121 -11.94 5.89 -22.64
C ASP A 121 -10.42 6.03 -22.87
N GLY A 122 -9.74 4.89 -23.09
CA GLY A 122 -8.29 4.83 -23.28
C GLY A 122 -7.45 4.99 -22.01
N HIS A 123 -8.07 5.11 -20.85
CA HIS A 123 -7.40 5.22 -19.56
C HIS A 123 -7.47 3.90 -18.79
N ILE A 124 -6.46 3.67 -17.94
CA ILE A 124 -6.51 2.64 -16.90
C ILE A 124 -6.39 3.33 -15.55
N THR A 125 -7.04 2.75 -14.55
CA THR A 125 -7.09 3.33 -13.21
C THR A 125 -6.49 2.35 -12.21
N PHE A 126 -5.63 2.86 -11.34
CA PHE A 126 -5.10 2.14 -10.21
C PHE A 126 -5.63 2.73 -8.90
N MET A 127 -5.98 1.88 -7.95
CA MET A 127 -6.16 2.30 -6.57
C MET A 127 -4.86 2.04 -5.80
N CYS A 128 -4.28 3.09 -5.25
CA CYS A 128 -2.99 3.05 -4.57
C CYS A 128 -3.18 3.36 -3.09
N GLY A 129 -2.77 2.44 -2.21
CA GLY A 129 -2.81 2.58 -0.77
C GLY A 129 -1.42 2.66 -0.17
N VAL A 130 -1.23 3.58 0.77
CA VAL A 130 0.00 3.72 1.55
C VAL A 130 -0.36 3.63 3.02
N VAL A 131 0.30 2.75 3.76
CA VAL A 131 0.14 2.64 5.21
C VAL A 131 1.51 2.80 5.87
N VAL A 132 1.68 3.87 6.64
CA VAL A 132 2.91 4.11 7.41
C VAL A 132 2.85 3.36 8.73
N LEU A 133 3.85 2.53 8.97
CA LEU A 133 3.99 1.74 10.18
C LEU A 133 4.75 2.56 11.22
N SER A 134 4.13 2.81 12.37
CA SER A 134 4.84 3.40 13.51
C SER A 134 5.52 2.29 14.31
N ASP A 135 6.76 2.53 14.75
CA ASP A 135 7.49 1.64 15.66
C ASP A 135 7.06 1.80 17.12
N ASN A 136 5.94 2.47 17.40
CA ASN A 136 5.48 2.64 18.78
C ASN A 136 5.19 1.25 19.36
N PRO A 137 5.95 0.79 20.38
CA PRO A 137 5.46 -0.31 21.19
C PRO A 137 4.10 0.16 21.71
N ILE A 138 3.07 -0.69 21.59
CA ILE A 138 1.85 -0.48 22.35
C ILE A 138 2.34 -0.32 23.79
N ALA A 139 2.16 0.87 24.36
CA ALA A 139 2.42 1.07 25.77
C ALA A 139 1.44 0.14 26.47
N VAL A 140 1.93 -1.04 26.85
CA VAL A 140 1.24 -1.91 27.78
C VAL A 140 1.02 -1.00 28.99
N PRO A 141 -0.24 -0.66 29.37
CA PRO A 141 -0.43 0.03 30.64
C PRO A 141 0.33 -0.79 31.66
N SER A 142 1.20 -0.16 32.46
CA SER A 142 1.94 -0.89 33.49
C SER A 142 0.92 -1.67 34.29
N SER A 143 0.95 -2.99 34.09
CA SER A 143 0.08 -3.88 34.82
C SER A 143 0.57 -3.84 36.25
N ASP A 144 0.02 -2.92 37.06
CA ASP A 144 -0.01 -3.03 38.52
C ASP A 144 -0.97 -4.15 38.91
N ILE A 145 -0.83 -5.31 38.25
CA ILE A 145 -1.42 -6.59 38.64
C ILE A 145 -0.79 -7.05 39.97
N GLY A 146 0.38 -6.53 40.33
CA GLY A 146 0.97 -6.73 41.65
C GLY A 146 0.24 -6.01 42.79
N ASP A 147 -0.26 -4.79 42.55
CA ASP A 147 -0.82 -3.94 43.62
C ASP A 147 -2.34 -4.09 43.78
N ASN A 148 -3.02 -4.78 42.86
CA ASN A 148 -4.48 -4.96 42.91
C ASN A 148 -4.93 -6.37 43.31
N LEU A 149 -4.00 -7.28 43.66
CA LEU A 149 -4.33 -8.59 44.22
C LEU A 149 -4.69 -8.55 45.70
N ASP A 150 -4.43 -7.43 46.39
CA ASP A 150 -4.79 -7.24 47.80
C ASP A 150 -6.25 -6.78 47.99
N CYS A 151 -6.94 -6.37 46.92
CA CYS A 151 -8.32 -5.86 46.98
C CYS A 151 -9.40 -6.84 46.45
N ILE A 152 -9.03 -8.01 45.92
CA ILE A 152 -9.99 -8.96 45.31
C ILE A 152 -10.31 -10.17 46.21
N LEU A 153 -9.64 -10.33 47.35
CA LEU A 153 -9.91 -11.44 48.28
C LEU A 153 -11.03 -11.16 49.30
N ASP A 154 -11.73 -10.02 49.23
CA ASP A 154 -12.72 -9.63 50.25
C ASP A 154 -14.12 -9.30 49.75
N SER A 155 -14.60 -9.99 48.70
CA SER A 155 -16.04 -10.04 48.45
C SER A 155 -16.39 -11.23 47.56
N GLY A 156 -17.03 -12.24 48.17
CA GLY A 156 -17.67 -13.32 47.43
C GLY A 156 -18.91 -12.81 46.71
N ASP A 157 -18.98 -13.05 45.41
CA ASP A 157 -20.16 -13.67 44.79
C ASP A 157 -19.79 -14.22 43.41
N GLY A 158 -20.31 -15.40 43.09
CA GLY A 158 -20.03 -16.08 41.84
C GLY A 158 -20.89 -15.52 40.70
N SER A 159 -20.27 -15.17 39.57
CA SER A 159 -20.98 -15.15 38.29
C SER A 159 -20.03 -15.26 37.10
N ASP A 160 -20.36 -16.20 36.23
CA ASP A 160 -19.71 -16.54 34.97
C ASP A 160 -19.64 -15.37 33.98
N PHE A 161 -18.47 -15.15 33.38
CA PHE A 161 -18.39 -14.59 32.02
C PHE A 161 -17.23 -15.24 31.27
N VAL A 162 -17.57 -16.08 30.29
CA VAL A 162 -16.64 -16.61 29.27
C VAL A 162 -16.62 -15.65 28.08
N PRO A 163 -15.53 -14.91 27.80
CA PRO A 163 -15.42 -14.14 26.57
C PRO A 163 -14.99 -15.06 25.43
N LYS A 164 -15.87 -15.17 24.44
CA LYS A 164 -15.68 -15.91 23.19
C LYS A 164 -14.72 -15.13 22.30
N VAL A 165 -13.55 -15.70 22.00
CA VAL A 165 -12.58 -15.16 21.04
C VAL A 165 -13.13 -15.36 19.62
N ILE A 166 -13.23 -14.27 18.85
CA ILE A 166 -13.54 -14.31 17.42
C ILE A 166 -12.21 -14.30 16.67
N GLU A 167 -11.95 -15.40 15.95
CA GLU A 167 -10.82 -15.62 15.08
C GLU A 167 -11.09 -14.94 13.73
N ILE A 168 -10.20 -14.05 13.28
CA ILE A 168 -10.25 -13.46 11.93
C ILE A 168 -9.27 -14.25 11.08
N MET A 169 -9.80 -15.02 10.12
CA MET A 169 -9.02 -15.84 9.20
C MET A 169 -8.29 -14.99 8.15
N ALA A 170 -7.11 -15.48 7.76
CA ALA A 170 -6.26 -14.97 6.68
C ALA A 170 -6.79 -15.31 5.29
#